data_AF-A0A7J6SL36-F1
#
_entry.id   AF-A0A7J6SL36-F1
#
_cell.length_a   1.000
_cell.length_b   1.000
_cell.length_c   1.000
_cell.angle_alpha   90.00
_cell.angle_beta   90.00
_cell.angle_gamma   90.00
#
_symmetry.space_group_name_H-M   'P 1'
#
loop_
_entity.id
_entity.type
_entity.pdbx_description
1 polymer ?
#
loop_
_entity_poly.entity_id
_entity_poly.type
_entity_poly.pdbx_seq_one_letter_code
_entity_poly.pdbx_strand_id
1 'polypeptide(L)'
;MPGIGSTFGSDIASMFDFDSDIASMFDFDSDIASMFDSESDVSSSAESSSGSEPEVESDANRTALAQIANRLKCPLCKQHTPVSMLTASRRVIGCTQAYGGRVGSTRTLATLNGRMPEFTRFAPIRESEVSREMTTRYMKDLYDFADTDIVITGAGSAGLSAAYELSKHPDVKVALIDQGVSPGGGAWLGGQLFSSMVVRKPAHLFLDEIGVEYDDASPNYVVVKHAALFTSTIMAKALARPNIKLFNATAVEDLIVKKGRVSGVVTNWTLVSLNHDTQSCMDPNVMESRVLISATGHDGPMGASGVKRLEKLGLVDPLEGMGALDMNSAEDAIVEGTREVAPGMIVAGMEVAELKGAPRMGPTFGAMMISGVKAARVALQILADMKNEATPKVQERPLSANTVEGQKVTAGM
;
A
#
# COMPACT_ATOMS: atom_id res chain seq x y z
N MET A 1 -81.51 -36.49 2.47
CA MET A 1 -81.17 -37.89 2.84
C MET A 1 -79.87 -38.25 2.11
N PRO A 2 -78.94 -39.00 2.73
CA PRO A 2 -77.55 -38.50 2.81
C PRO A 2 -76.41 -39.53 2.56
N GLY A 3 -75.17 -39.03 2.64
CA GLY A 3 -74.02 -39.71 3.26
C GLY A 3 -72.86 -40.10 2.33
N ILE A 4 -71.58 -40.22 2.72
CA ILE A 4 -70.74 -39.96 3.94
C ILE A 4 -69.29 -39.73 3.41
N GLY A 5 -68.32 -39.00 3.99
CA GLY A 5 -68.14 -38.23 5.23
C GLY A 5 -66.90 -37.30 5.10
N SER A 6 -66.59 -36.34 6.00
CA SER A 6 -65.74 -36.46 7.22
C SER A 6 -64.36 -37.11 7.00
N THR A 7 -63.19 -36.49 7.22
CA THR A 7 -62.71 -35.65 8.36
C THR A 7 -61.54 -34.75 7.91
N PHE A 8 -61.45 -33.47 8.33
CA PHE A 8 -60.73 -32.94 9.52
C PHE A 8 -59.21 -33.21 9.57
N GLY A 9 -58.41 -32.15 9.73
CA GLY A 9 -56.95 -32.23 9.87
C GLY A 9 -56.18 -30.96 9.50
N SER A 10 -56.57 -29.78 10.02
CA SER A 10 -55.66 -28.64 10.12
C SER A 10 -54.69 -28.84 11.29
N ASP A 11 -53.67 -27.98 11.36
CA ASP A 11 -52.69 -27.85 12.45
C ASP A 11 -51.53 -28.87 12.45
N ILE A 12 -50.36 -28.42 11.95
CA ILE A 12 -49.15 -28.39 12.78
C ILE A 12 -48.47 -27.03 12.56
N ALA A 13 -48.76 -26.08 13.45
CA ALA A 13 -47.86 -24.96 13.71
C ALA A 13 -46.89 -25.39 14.82
N SER A 14 -45.63 -25.64 14.48
CA SER A 14 -44.51 -25.65 15.43
C SER A 14 -43.18 -25.89 14.72
N MET A 15 -42.36 -24.85 14.58
CA MET A 15 -40.91 -24.95 14.80
C MET A 15 -40.26 -23.57 14.89
N PHE A 16 -39.49 -23.38 15.96
CA PHE A 16 -38.62 -22.23 16.25
C PHE A 16 -39.30 -20.92 16.69
N ASP A 17 -39.93 -20.99 17.88
CA ASP A 17 -39.63 -19.98 18.91
C ASP A 17 -38.13 -20.03 19.22
N PHE A 18 -37.44 -18.87 19.18
CA PHE A 18 -36.22 -18.62 19.93
C PHE A 18 -35.97 -17.11 20.06
N ASP A 19 -36.82 -16.44 20.82
CA ASP A 19 -36.69 -15.00 21.13
C ASP A 19 -36.75 -14.81 22.65
N SER A 20 -35.58 -14.70 23.29
CA SER A 20 -35.35 -14.13 24.65
C SER A 20 -33.93 -14.45 25.13
N ASP A 21 -32.95 -13.65 24.72
CA ASP A 21 -31.77 -13.23 25.51
C ASP A 21 -30.78 -12.47 24.61
N ILE A 22 -30.86 -11.13 24.65
CA ILE A 22 -29.81 -10.11 24.36
C ILE A 22 -30.52 -8.72 24.43
N ALA A 23 -31.05 -8.39 25.61
CA ALA A 23 -31.75 -7.12 25.85
C ALA A 23 -31.50 -6.56 27.27
N SER A 24 -30.33 -6.86 27.84
CA SER A 24 -30.02 -6.58 29.26
C SER A 24 -28.56 -6.16 29.53
N MET A 25 -27.81 -5.75 28.50
CA MET A 25 -26.36 -5.48 28.63
C MET A 25 -25.92 -4.04 28.31
N PHE A 26 -26.85 -3.11 28.07
CA PHE A 26 -26.54 -1.69 27.86
C PHE A 26 -27.63 -0.77 28.45
N ASP A 27 -27.68 -0.69 29.79
CA ASP A 27 -28.16 0.53 30.46
C ASP A 27 -26.93 1.39 30.78
N PHE A 28 -26.86 2.58 30.17
CA PHE A 28 -25.76 3.51 30.36
C PHE A 28 -26.32 4.92 30.56
N ASP A 29 -26.93 5.16 31.73
CA ASP A 29 -27.14 6.53 32.23
C ASP A 29 -27.45 6.51 33.74
N SER A 30 -26.48 6.95 34.56
CA SER A 30 -26.60 7.64 35.87
C SER A 30 -25.44 7.31 36.82
N ASP A 31 -24.25 7.90 36.60
CA ASP A 31 -23.29 8.15 37.70
C ASP A 31 -22.17 9.13 37.27
N ILE A 32 -22.55 10.37 36.92
CA ILE A 32 -21.62 11.52 36.83
C ILE A 32 -22.19 12.67 37.66
N ALA A 33 -22.24 12.49 38.98
CA ALA A 33 -22.77 13.49 39.92
C ALA A 33 -22.09 13.50 41.31
N SER A 34 -20.95 12.83 41.49
CA SER A 34 -20.33 12.61 42.81
C SER A 34 -18.80 12.81 42.88
N MET A 35 -18.17 13.37 41.83
CA MET A 35 -16.71 13.52 41.73
C MET A 35 -16.17 14.96 41.76
N PHE A 36 -16.98 15.92 42.20
CA PHE A 36 -16.56 17.31 42.44
C PHE A 36 -17.06 17.83 43.79
N ASP A 37 -16.38 17.42 44.87
CA ASP A 37 -16.36 18.20 46.12
C ASP A 37 -15.18 17.77 47.01
N SER A 38 -14.13 18.58 47.05
CA SER A 38 -13.24 18.86 48.21
C SER A 38 -11.95 19.58 47.75
N GLU A 39 -11.91 20.90 47.93
CA GLU A 39 -10.64 21.64 48.06
C GLU A 39 -10.04 21.44 49.47
N SER A 40 -8.80 21.91 49.67
CA SER A 40 -8.02 21.94 50.94
C SER A 40 -7.62 20.57 51.50
N ASP A 41 -6.34 20.29 51.79
CA ASP A 41 -5.45 21.12 52.60
C ASP A 41 -3.98 21.11 52.18
N VAL A 42 -3.31 22.25 52.40
CA VAL A 42 -1.85 22.37 52.40
C VAL A 42 -1.37 22.35 53.84
N SER A 43 -0.60 21.35 54.25
CA SER A 43 0.20 21.46 55.47
C SER A 43 1.56 20.78 55.34
N SER A 44 2.53 21.36 56.03
CA SER A 44 3.95 21.02 55.96
C SER A 44 4.36 20.02 57.02
N SER A 45 5.22 19.07 56.65
CA SER A 45 6.26 18.56 57.56
C SER A 45 7.48 18.10 56.76
N ALA A 46 8.64 18.64 57.11
CA ALA A 46 9.92 18.13 56.65
C ALA A 46 10.51 17.29 57.78
N GLU A 47 10.79 16.01 57.52
CA GLU A 47 11.68 15.22 58.36
C GLU A 47 12.74 14.52 57.50
N SER A 48 13.96 14.57 58.00
CA SER A 48 15.16 14.03 57.39
C SER A 48 15.34 12.55 57.71
N SER A 49 15.71 11.74 56.73
CA SER A 49 16.44 10.50 57.00
C SER A 49 17.57 10.30 55.98
N SER A 50 18.78 10.20 56.52
CA SER A 50 20.00 9.90 55.78
C SER A 50 20.06 8.41 55.45
N GLY A 51 20.11 8.05 54.16
CA GLY A 51 20.36 6.70 53.68
C GLY A 51 21.60 6.69 52.77
N SER A 52 22.61 5.89 53.14
CA SER A 52 23.92 5.83 52.48
C SER A 52 23.90 5.07 51.15
N GLU A 53 24.46 5.66 50.10
CA GLU A 53 24.86 4.95 48.87
C GLU A 53 26.12 4.10 49.11
N PRO A 54 26.22 2.89 48.52
CA PRO A 54 27.48 2.18 48.39
C PRO A 54 28.09 2.38 46.99
N GLU A 55 29.18 3.15 46.91
CA GLU A 55 30.06 3.20 45.73
C GLU A 55 30.78 1.85 45.53
N VAL A 56 30.45 1.10 44.47
CA VAL A 56 31.38 0.13 43.84
C VAL A 56 31.12 0.05 42.34
N GLU A 57 31.76 0.92 41.55
CA GLU A 57 31.91 0.70 40.11
C GLU A 57 33.40 0.62 39.76
N SER A 58 33.81 -0.48 39.12
CA SER A 58 35.22 -0.84 38.97
C SER A 58 35.83 -0.32 37.67
N ASP A 59 37.07 0.17 37.76
CA ASP A 59 37.82 0.90 36.72
C ASP A 59 38.28 0.05 35.51
N ALA A 60 37.57 -1.04 35.19
CA ALA A 60 37.97 -2.04 34.19
C ALA A 60 37.45 -1.76 32.77
N ASN A 61 36.37 -0.99 32.60
CA ASN A 61 35.68 -0.85 31.30
C ASN A 61 36.04 0.40 30.47
N ARG A 62 36.86 1.34 30.99
CA ARG A 62 37.27 2.54 30.24
C ARG A 62 38.42 2.33 29.25
N THR A 63 39.05 1.15 29.23
CA THR A 63 40.27 0.90 28.44
C THR A 63 40.06 -0.02 27.22
N ALA A 64 38.85 -0.56 27.01
CA ALA A 64 38.54 -1.47 25.91
C ALA A 64 38.11 -0.78 24.60
N LEU A 65 37.53 0.43 24.67
CA LEU A 65 37.02 1.16 23.49
C LEU A 65 38.10 1.98 22.75
N ALA A 66 39.32 2.04 23.26
CA ALA A 66 40.42 2.81 22.68
C ALA A 66 41.32 2.03 21.68
N GLN A 67 41.06 0.74 21.43
CA GLN A 67 41.96 -0.13 20.64
C GLN A 67 41.36 -0.75 19.35
N ILE A 68 40.10 -0.46 19.00
CA ILE A 68 39.50 -0.92 17.73
C ILE A 68 39.18 0.28 16.81
N ALA A 69 40.19 1.12 16.57
CA ALA A 69 40.13 2.26 15.65
C ALA A 69 41.29 2.29 14.62
N ASN A 70 42.02 1.17 14.46
CA ASN A 70 43.19 1.10 13.57
C ASN A 70 43.30 -0.27 12.88
N ARG A 71 42.56 -0.47 11.79
CA ARG A 71 42.87 -1.41 10.68
C ARG A 71 41.79 -1.38 9.58
N LEU A 72 41.88 -0.43 8.65
CA LEU A 72 41.38 -0.56 7.28
C LEU A 72 42.16 0.44 6.40
N LYS A 73 43.22 -0.03 5.73
CA LYS A 73 44.01 0.77 4.79
C LYS A 73 43.44 0.62 3.39
N CYS A 74 43.01 1.72 2.77
CA CYS A 74 42.70 1.76 1.34
C CYS A 74 44.01 1.60 0.52
N PRO A 75 44.09 0.77 -0.54
CA PRO A 75 45.35 0.50 -1.23
C PRO A 75 45.81 1.56 -2.24
N LEU A 76 45.08 2.67 -2.42
CA LEU A 76 45.23 3.56 -3.59
C LEU A 76 45.33 5.07 -3.25
N CYS A 77 46.22 5.45 -2.32
CA CYS A 77 46.75 6.82 -2.23
C CYS A 77 48.02 6.88 -1.36
N LYS A 78 49.07 7.59 -1.81
CA LYS A 78 50.30 7.87 -1.05
C LYS A 78 50.67 9.36 -1.08
N GLN A 79 49.77 10.29 -0.72
CA GLN A 79 50.13 11.69 -0.45
C GLN A 79 49.37 12.26 0.75
N HIS A 80 50.06 13.07 1.56
CA HIS A 80 49.49 13.83 2.67
C HIS A 80 49.10 15.23 2.19
N THR A 81 47.86 15.64 2.46
CA THR A 81 47.43 17.05 2.43
C THR A 81 46.48 17.32 3.60
N PRO A 82 46.62 18.47 4.29
CA PRO A 82 45.79 18.79 5.46
C PRO A 82 44.38 19.24 5.05
N VAL A 83 43.37 18.91 5.86
CA VAL A 83 41.97 19.27 5.60
C VAL A 83 41.69 20.68 6.11
N SER A 84 41.73 21.67 5.21
CA SER A 84 41.00 22.92 5.36
C SER A 84 40.50 23.42 3.99
N MET A 85 39.25 23.89 3.97
CA MET A 85 38.51 24.35 2.78
C MET A 85 38.36 23.36 1.61
N LEU A 86 37.13 22.85 1.43
CA LEU A 86 36.61 22.52 0.10
C LEU A 86 35.09 22.64 0.07
N THR A 87 34.60 23.86 -0.14
CA THR A 87 33.21 24.13 -0.52
C THR A 87 33.03 23.89 -2.02
N ALA A 88 32.23 22.89 -2.38
CA ALA A 88 31.67 22.71 -3.72
C ALA A 88 30.25 22.12 -3.56
N SER A 89 29.17 22.89 -3.71
CA SER A 89 28.66 23.42 -4.99
C SER A 89 28.40 22.32 -6.03
N ARG A 90 27.16 21.83 -6.07
CA ARG A 90 26.50 21.35 -7.29
C ARG A 90 25.03 21.74 -7.28
N ARG A 91 24.71 22.78 -8.05
CA ARG A 91 23.33 23.05 -8.48
C ARG A 91 22.91 21.97 -9.47
N VAL A 92 21.74 21.38 -9.26
CA VAL A 92 20.91 20.85 -10.35
C VAL A 92 19.62 21.64 -10.31
N ILE A 93 19.46 22.60 -11.23
CA ILE A 93 18.22 23.36 -11.38
C ILE A 93 17.36 22.58 -12.39
N GLY A 94 16.45 21.76 -11.88
CA GLY A 94 15.32 21.24 -12.63
C GLY A 94 14.15 22.22 -12.52
N CYS A 95 13.59 22.67 -13.64
CA CYS A 95 12.49 23.62 -13.65
C CYS A 95 11.15 22.89 -13.42
N THR A 96 10.48 23.17 -12.29
CA THR A 96 9.05 22.90 -12.11
C THR A 96 8.37 24.15 -11.55
N GLN A 97 7.76 24.93 -12.45
CA GLN A 97 7.03 26.15 -12.12
C GLN A 97 5.54 25.84 -11.95
N ALA A 98 5.14 25.30 -10.79
CA ALA A 98 3.73 25.16 -10.41
C ALA A 98 3.57 25.16 -8.88
N TYR A 99 2.76 26.09 -8.36
CA TYR A 99 2.43 26.33 -6.94
C TYR A 99 3.60 26.69 -6.00
N GLY A 100 3.46 27.84 -5.33
CA GLY A 100 4.46 28.44 -4.44
C GLY A 100 4.62 27.77 -3.07
N GLY A 101 4.70 26.44 -3.02
CA GLY A 101 5.07 25.72 -1.80
C GLY A 101 6.54 25.98 -1.45
N ARG A 102 6.80 26.61 -0.31
CA ARG A 102 8.18 26.70 0.23
C ARG A 102 8.65 25.28 0.56
N VAL A 103 9.69 24.81 -0.13
CA VAL A 103 10.44 23.62 0.27
C VAL A 103 10.89 23.80 1.73
N GLY A 104 10.61 22.82 2.57
CA GLY A 104 10.82 22.91 4.02
C GLY A 104 12.27 23.24 4.37
N SER A 105 12.46 24.27 5.20
CA SER A 105 13.78 24.59 5.75
C SER A 105 14.22 23.45 6.67
N THR A 106 15.38 22.86 6.41
CA THR A 106 16.04 21.84 7.24
C THR A 106 16.56 22.44 8.55
N ARG A 107 15.65 22.90 9.41
CA ARG A 107 15.91 23.15 10.82
C ARG A 107 15.74 21.83 11.56
N THR A 108 16.84 21.25 12.01
CA THR A 108 16.82 20.06 12.85
C THR A 108 16.25 20.37 14.23
N LEU A 109 15.60 19.41 14.88
CA LEU A 109 15.15 19.53 16.28
C LEU A 109 16.29 19.92 17.24
N ALA A 110 17.53 19.61 16.88
CA ALA A 110 18.69 19.77 17.74
C ALA A 110 19.00 21.23 18.11
N THR A 111 18.76 22.20 17.21
CA THR A 111 19.21 23.59 17.43
C THR A 111 18.37 24.66 16.75
N LEU A 112 17.68 25.46 17.57
CA LEU A 112 17.46 26.88 17.29
C LEU A 112 18.53 27.66 18.07
N ASN A 113 19.54 28.20 17.38
CA ASN A 113 20.64 28.97 17.97
C ASN A 113 21.37 28.27 19.15
N GLY A 114 21.65 26.97 19.01
CA GLY A 114 22.35 26.20 20.06
C GLY A 114 21.49 25.83 21.27
N ARG A 115 20.19 26.13 21.27
CA ARG A 115 19.21 25.68 22.26
C ARG A 115 18.23 24.70 21.61
N MET A 116 17.73 23.75 22.39
CA MET A 116 16.53 23.02 21.98
C MET A 116 15.38 24.01 21.79
N PRO A 117 14.51 23.81 20.78
CA PRO A 117 13.25 24.53 20.69
C PRO A 117 12.48 24.38 22.01
N GLU A 118 11.95 25.49 22.52
CA GLU A 118 11.07 25.43 23.67
C GLU A 118 9.71 24.88 23.21
N PHE A 119 9.48 23.58 23.40
CA PHE A 119 8.25 22.88 22.99
C PHE A 119 7.02 23.23 23.88
N THR A 120 6.94 24.47 24.35
CA THR A 120 5.90 24.96 25.26
C THR A 120 4.75 25.66 24.53
N ARG A 121 4.97 26.21 23.33
CA ARG A 121 3.94 26.91 22.54
C ARG A 121 4.11 26.71 21.03
N PHE A 122 3.01 26.42 20.35
CA PHE A 122 2.92 26.46 18.90
C PHE A 122 2.64 27.89 18.38
N ALA A 123 2.82 28.11 17.08
CA ALA A 123 2.33 29.30 16.41
C ALA A 123 0.79 29.33 16.40
N PRO A 124 0.15 30.52 16.41
CA PRO A 124 -1.30 30.63 16.30
C PRO A 124 -1.80 30.11 14.95
N ILE A 125 -2.99 29.51 14.94
CA ILE A 125 -3.68 28.95 13.77
C ILE A 125 -5.20 29.08 13.97
N ARG A 126 -5.99 29.00 12.89
CA ARG A 126 -7.45 28.91 12.95
C ARG A 126 -7.95 27.56 12.45
N GLU A 127 -9.02 27.06 13.04
CA GLU A 127 -9.66 25.77 12.69
C GLU A 127 -10.08 25.76 11.21
N SER A 128 -10.61 26.88 10.71
CA SER A 128 -10.99 27.05 9.30
C SER A 128 -9.80 27.04 8.32
N GLU A 129 -8.58 27.30 8.77
CA GLU A 129 -7.38 27.15 7.93
C GLU A 129 -7.06 25.66 7.79
N VAL A 130 -7.04 24.90 8.89
CA VAL A 130 -6.82 23.45 8.88
C VAL A 130 -7.85 22.73 7.99
N SER A 131 -9.14 23.06 8.14
CA SER A 131 -10.22 22.51 7.31
C SER A 131 -9.98 22.79 5.81
N ARG A 132 -9.70 24.04 5.43
CA ARG A 132 -9.41 24.41 4.04
C ARG A 132 -8.19 23.71 3.49
N GLU A 133 -7.09 23.66 4.24
CA GLU A 133 -5.84 23.04 3.79
C GLU A 133 -6.03 21.54 3.49
N MET A 134 -6.81 20.82 4.30
CA MET A 134 -7.15 19.41 4.04
C MET A 134 -8.09 19.26 2.84
N THR A 135 -9.24 19.96 2.85
CA THR A 135 -10.26 19.83 1.79
C THR A 135 -9.71 20.25 0.42
N THR A 136 -8.95 21.34 0.31
CA THR A 136 -8.37 21.79 -0.96
C THR A 136 -7.40 20.76 -1.55
N ARG A 137 -6.59 20.09 -0.71
CA ARG A 137 -5.69 19.03 -1.18
C ARG A 137 -6.45 17.78 -1.60
N TYR A 138 -7.36 17.29 -0.76
CA TYR A 138 -8.11 16.08 -1.07
C TYR A 138 -8.99 16.22 -2.31
N MET A 139 -9.63 17.38 -2.50
CA MET A 139 -10.42 17.67 -3.70
C MET A 139 -9.54 17.81 -4.95
N LYS A 140 -8.32 18.35 -4.82
CA LYS A 140 -7.34 18.35 -5.92
C LYS A 140 -6.89 16.93 -6.27
N ASP A 141 -6.63 16.10 -5.26
CA ASP A 141 -6.25 14.70 -5.48
C ASP A 141 -7.39 13.92 -6.16
N LEU A 142 -8.65 14.09 -5.73
CA LEU A 142 -9.82 13.49 -6.41
C LEU A 142 -9.94 13.96 -7.87
N TYR A 143 -9.74 15.25 -8.14
CA TYR A 143 -9.79 15.80 -9.49
C TYR A 143 -8.66 15.26 -10.38
N ASP A 144 -7.42 15.28 -9.89
CA ASP A 144 -6.24 14.87 -10.65
C ASP A 144 -6.19 13.36 -10.93
N PHE A 145 -6.76 12.53 -10.04
CA PHE A 145 -6.73 11.07 -10.15
C PHE A 145 -8.03 10.45 -10.70
N ALA A 146 -9.08 11.24 -10.97
CA ALA A 146 -10.33 10.74 -11.59
C ALA A 146 -10.10 10.03 -12.96
N ASP A 147 -9.01 10.39 -13.66
CA ASP A 147 -8.42 9.65 -14.79
C ASP A 147 -6.93 9.42 -14.47
N THR A 148 -6.51 8.17 -14.31
CA THR A 148 -5.13 7.81 -13.90
C THR A 148 -4.50 6.74 -14.79
N ASP A 149 -3.17 6.61 -14.80
CA ASP A 149 -2.52 5.55 -15.56
C ASP A 149 -2.79 4.19 -14.91
N ILE A 150 -2.54 4.09 -13.60
CA ILE A 150 -2.69 2.86 -12.83
C ILE A 150 -3.56 3.12 -11.58
N VAL A 151 -4.46 2.18 -11.31
CA VAL A 151 -5.07 1.98 -9.98
C VAL A 151 -4.49 0.71 -9.36
N ILE A 152 -4.21 0.74 -8.06
CA ILE A 152 -3.89 -0.44 -7.25
C ILE A 152 -4.94 -0.56 -6.16
N THR A 153 -5.61 -1.71 -6.03
CA THR A 153 -6.58 -1.98 -4.96
C THR A 153 -6.00 -2.90 -3.90
N GLY A 154 -6.02 -2.45 -2.65
CA GLY A 154 -5.41 -3.12 -1.51
C GLY A 154 -3.95 -2.69 -1.31
N ALA A 155 -3.68 -1.88 -0.30
CA ALA A 155 -2.35 -1.48 0.14
C ALA A 155 -1.71 -2.51 1.09
N GLY A 156 -1.91 -3.81 0.82
CA GLY A 156 -1.19 -4.89 1.47
C GLY A 156 0.27 -4.97 1.04
N SER A 157 1.02 -5.97 1.52
CA SER A 157 2.43 -6.18 1.14
C SER A 157 2.65 -6.27 -0.38
N ALA A 158 1.76 -6.94 -1.12
CA ALA A 158 1.82 -7.01 -2.59
C ALA A 158 1.52 -5.65 -3.26
N GLY A 159 0.43 -4.99 -2.87
CA GLY A 159 0.04 -3.69 -3.43
C GLY A 159 1.05 -2.57 -3.13
N LEU A 160 1.61 -2.54 -1.91
CA LEU A 160 2.71 -1.63 -1.55
C LEU A 160 4.00 -1.94 -2.31
N SER A 161 4.30 -3.21 -2.61
CA SER A 161 5.46 -3.58 -3.44
C SER A 161 5.27 -3.18 -4.89
N ALA A 162 4.05 -3.31 -5.43
CA ALA A 162 3.69 -2.79 -6.75
C ALA A 162 3.78 -1.25 -6.80
N ALA A 163 3.20 -0.56 -5.80
CA ALA A 163 3.24 0.90 -5.68
C ALA A 163 4.68 1.41 -5.58
N TYR A 164 5.54 0.74 -4.80
CA TYR A 164 6.96 1.09 -4.67
C TYR A 164 7.72 0.91 -5.99
N GLU A 165 7.54 -0.21 -6.72
CA GLU A 165 8.16 -0.43 -8.03
C GLU A 165 7.70 0.64 -9.04
N LEU A 166 6.40 0.92 -9.12
CA LEU A 166 5.84 1.96 -9.99
C LEU A 166 6.29 3.38 -9.60
N SER A 167 6.57 3.63 -8.32
CA SER A 167 7.07 4.93 -7.84
C SER A 167 8.44 5.32 -8.40
N LYS A 168 9.15 4.37 -9.01
CA LYS A 168 10.40 4.60 -9.76
C LYS A 168 10.17 5.25 -11.12
N HIS A 169 8.93 5.28 -11.60
CA HIS A 169 8.50 5.79 -12.91
C HIS A 169 7.67 7.07 -12.73
N PRO A 170 8.31 8.26 -12.62
CA PRO A 170 7.62 9.50 -12.26
C PRO A 170 6.66 10.03 -13.34
N ASP A 171 6.68 9.46 -14.55
CA ASP A 171 5.74 9.74 -15.63
C ASP A 171 4.43 8.92 -15.56
N VAL A 172 4.32 7.99 -14.62
CA VAL A 172 3.15 7.11 -14.43
C VAL A 172 2.38 7.55 -13.18
N LYS A 173 1.13 7.96 -13.35
CA LYS A 173 0.22 8.35 -12.25
C LYS A 173 -0.40 7.12 -11.60
N VAL A 174 -0.27 6.97 -10.28
CA VAL A 174 -0.74 5.78 -9.54
C VAL A 174 -1.65 6.16 -8.37
N ALA A 175 -2.92 5.76 -8.46
CA ALA A 175 -3.83 5.74 -7.31
C ALA A 175 -3.69 4.41 -6.56
N LEU A 176 -3.31 4.47 -5.29
CA LEU A 176 -3.33 3.32 -4.38
C LEU A 176 -4.57 3.46 -3.49
N ILE A 177 -5.52 2.53 -3.61
CA ILE A 177 -6.80 2.55 -2.89
C ILE A 177 -6.78 1.46 -1.83
N ASP A 178 -7.15 1.80 -0.60
CA ASP A 178 -7.25 0.85 0.50
C ASP A 178 -8.52 1.08 1.34
N GLN A 179 -9.26 0.01 1.60
CA GLN A 179 -10.48 0.07 2.42
C GLN A 179 -10.18 0.34 3.90
N GLY A 180 -9.00 -0.02 4.39
CA GLY A 180 -8.60 0.25 5.77
C GLY A 180 -8.27 1.73 5.96
N VAL A 181 -8.54 2.25 7.16
CA VAL A 181 -7.93 3.52 7.60
C VAL A 181 -6.39 3.37 7.63
N SER A 182 -5.92 2.22 8.10
CA SER A 182 -4.51 1.85 8.15
C SER A 182 -4.15 0.92 6.97
N PRO A 183 -3.36 1.38 5.98
CA PRO A 183 -2.79 0.52 4.96
C PRO A 183 -1.80 -0.50 5.57
N GLY A 184 -1.31 -1.44 4.75
CA GLY A 184 -0.38 -2.51 5.13
C GLY A 184 -1.01 -3.91 5.13
N GLY A 185 -2.33 -3.99 5.22
CA GLY A 185 -3.07 -5.26 5.25
C GLY A 185 -2.56 -6.21 6.34
N GLY A 186 -2.40 -7.49 6.01
CA GLY A 186 -1.88 -8.50 6.94
C GLY A 186 -0.39 -8.37 7.29
N ALA A 187 0.37 -7.45 6.68
CA ALA A 187 1.83 -7.37 6.83
C ALA A 187 2.30 -6.58 8.08
N TRP A 188 1.43 -6.36 9.06
CA TRP A 188 1.81 -5.77 10.35
C TRP A 188 2.38 -6.80 11.34
N LEU A 189 2.07 -8.08 11.15
CA LEU A 189 2.46 -9.21 12.01
C LEU A 189 3.01 -10.37 11.16
N GLY A 190 3.65 -11.32 11.82
CA GLY A 190 3.90 -12.67 11.31
C GLY A 190 2.72 -13.61 11.62
N GLY A 191 3.01 -14.90 11.78
CA GLY A 191 2.00 -15.89 12.17
C GLY A 191 1.55 -15.75 13.63
N GLN A 192 0.28 -16.04 13.90
CA GLN A 192 -0.28 -16.17 15.26
C GLN A 192 0.02 -14.97 16.20
N LEU A 193 -0.08 -13.75 15.66
CA LEU A 193 0.22 -12.49 16.36
C LEU A 193 1.69 -12.28 16.76
N PHE A 194 2.62 -13.15 16.36
CA PHE A 194 4.05 -12.91 16.53
C PHE A 194 4.58 -11.83 15.57
N SER A 195 5.74 -11.24 15.89
CA SER A 195 6.28 -10.09 15.17
C SER A 195 7.06 -10.42 13.89
N SER A 196 7.87 -11.49 13.90
CA SER A 196 8.90 -11.75 12.88
C SER A 196 8.32 -12.02 11.49
N MET A 197 8.92 -11.43 10.46
CA MET A 197 8.56 -11.64 9.06
C MET A 197 9.64 -12.48 8.37
N VAL A 198 9.28 -13.72 8.02
CA VAL A 198 10.16 -14.65 7.28
C VAL A 198 10.02 -14.38 5.78
N VAL A 199 11.15 -14.32 5.09
CA VAL A 199 11.24 -14.01 3.66
C VAL A 199 12.19 -14.99 2.99
N ARG A 200 11.66 -15.89 2.15
CA ARG A 200 12.47 -16.84 1.36
C ARG A 200 13.33 -16.12 0.32
N LYS A 201 14.55 -16.62 0.10
CA LYS A 201 15.44 -16.13 -0.96
C LYS A 201 14.88 -16.57 -2.33
N PRO A 202 15.00 -15.76 -3.40
CA PRO A 202 15.80 -14.54 -3.50
C PRO A 202 15.12 -13.24 -3.03
N ALA A 203 13.93 -13.26 -2.44
CA ALA A 203 13.19 -12.01 -2.14
C ALA A 203 13.88 -11.05 -1.15
N HIS A 204 14.90 -11.51 -0.39
CA HIS A 204 15.81 -10.63 0.37
C HIS A 204 16.48 -9.51 -0.46
N LEU A 205 16.70 -9.71 -1.77
CA LEU A 205 17.25 -8.66 -2.65
C LEU A 205 16.31 -7.45 -2.78
N PHE A 206 15.01 -7.66 -2.59
CA PHE A 206 14.04 -6.57 -2.52
C PHE A 206 14.13 -5.83 -1.17
N LEU A 207 14.36 -6.56 -0.07
CA LEU A 207 14.62 -5.96 1.25
C LEU A 207 15.87 -5.08 1.24
N ASP A 208 16.95 -5.50 0.58
CA ASP A 208 18.16 -4.69 0.37
C ASP A 208 17.83 -3.38 -0.36
N GLU A 209 17.03 -3.46 -1.43
CA GLU A 209 16.64 -2.29 -2.24
C GLU A 209 15.77 -1.28 -1.45
N ILE A 210 14.82 -1.79 -0.67
CA ILE A 210 14.01 -0.96 0.23
C ILE A 210 14.74 -0.61 1.54
N GLY A 211 15.95 -1.12 1.78
CA GLY A 211 16.76 -0.81 2.96
C GLY A 211 16.13 -1.28 4.27
N VAL A 212 15.54 -2.48 4.28
CA VAL A 212 14.98 -3.13 5.46
C VAL A 212 15.96 -4.17 5.96
N GLU A 213 16.50 -3.96 7.17
CA GLU A 213 17.43 -4.89 7.81
C GLU A 213 16.75 -6.24 8.15
N TYR A 214 17.51 -7.31 7.99
CA TYR A 214 17.11 -8.69 8.31
C TYR A 214 18.29 -9.46 8.89
N ASP A 215 17.99 -10.55 9.60
CA ASP A 215 18.96 -11.59 9.96
C ASP A 215 19.03 -12.63 8.83
N ASP A 216 20.24 -12.96 8.37
CA ASP A 216 20.46 -14.02 7.36
C ASP A 216 20.55 -15.39 8.03
N ALA A 217 19.42 -15.80 8.62
CA ALA A 217 19.32 -16.97 9.48
C ALA A 217 19.50 -18.32 8.73
N SER A 218 19.44 -18.34 7.40
CA SER A 218 19.43 -19.57 6.61
C SER A 218 19.87 -19.37 5.15
N PRO A 219 20.52 -20.37 4.52
CA PRO A 219 20.75 -20.37 3.08
C PRO A 219 19.49 -20.15 2.23
N ASN A 220 18.30 -20.45 2.77
CA ASN A 220 17.03 -20.42 2.04
C ASN A 220 16.11 -19.23 2.39
N TYR A 221 16.33 -18.54 3.52
CA TYR A 221 15.44 -17.47 3.99
C TYR A 221 16.15 -16.50 4.93
N VAL A 222 15.60 -15.29 5.02
CA VAL A 222 16.00 -14.25 5.98
C VAL A 222 14.83 -13.89 6.90
N VAL A 223 15.13 -13.25 8.02
CA VAL A 223 14.12 -12.86 9.03
C VAL A 223 14.19 -11.37 9.32
N VAL A 224 13.16 -10.62 8.94
CA VAL A 224 12.98 -9.24 9.37
C VAL A 224 12.43 -9.26 10.81
N LYS A 225 13.09 -8.56 11.73
CA LYS A 225 12.79 -8.60 13.18
C LYS A 225 11.32 -8.29 13.54
N HIS A 226 10.64 -7.50 12.71
CA HIS A 226 9.21 -7.26 12.82
C HIS A 226 8.61 -6.95 11.45
N ALA A 227 7.49 -7.58 11.09
CA ALA A 227 6.72 -7.30 9.87
C ALA A 227 6.41 -5.79 9.67
N ALA A 228 6.08 -5.09 10.75
CA ALA A 228 5.89 -3.65 10.78
C ALA A 228 7.10 -2.83 10.29
N LEU A 229 8.34 -3.31 10.44
CA LEU A 229 9.52 -2.64 9.90
C LEU A 229 9.50 -2.65 8.36
N PHE A 230 9.24 -3.80 7.74
CA PHE A 230 9.06 -3.88 6.30
C PHE A 230 7.94 -2.94 5.83
N THR A 231 6.75 -3.09 6.43
CA THR A 231 5.52 -2.42 5.99
C THR A 231 5.59 -0.90 6.14
N SER A 232 6.12 -0.39 7.25
CA SER A 232 6.30 1.06 7.43
C SER A 232 7.39 1.64 6.51
N THR A 233 8.51 0.94 6.31
CA THR A 233 9.59 1.42 5.44
C THR A 233 9.17 1.48 3.97
N ILE A 234 8.53 0.43 3.44
CA ILE A 234 8.10 0.42 2.04
C ILE A 234 6.98 1.45 1.79
N MET A 235 6.05 1.59 2.73
CA MET A 235 4.99 2.60 2.68
C MET A 235 5.57 4.01 2.69
N ALA A 236 6.49 4.33 3.59
CA ALA A 236 7.16 5.63 3.61
C ALA A 236 7.91 5.92 2.30
N LYS A 237 8.61 4.92 1.73
CA LYS A 237 9.32 5.06 0.45
C LYS A 237 8.38 5.26 -0.75
N ALA A 238 7.22 4.60 -0.78
CA ALA A 238 6.23 4.77 -1.83
C ALA A 238 5.48 6.12 -1.72
N LEU A 239 5.00 6.48 -0.52
CA LEU A 239 4.24 7.71 -0.30
C LEU A 239 5.07 9.00 -0.37
N ALA A 240 6.39 8.91 -0.24
CA ALA A 240 7.29 10.04 -0.47
C ALA A 240 7.42 10.46 -1.95
N ARG A 241 6.77 9.75 -2.88
CA ARG A 241 6.92 9.92 -4.34
C ARG A 241 5.73 10.70 -4.91
N PRO A 242 5.96 11.74 -5.73
CA PRO A 242 4.92 12.68 -6.14
C PRO A 242 3.87 12.09 -7.10
N ASN A 243 4.14 10.91 -7.67
CA ASN A 243 3.25 10.21 -8.60
C ASN A 243 2.39 9.12 -7.93
N ILE A 244 2.56 8.88 -6.62
CA ILE A 244 1.76 7.94 -5.84
C ILE A 244 0.79 8.73 -4.95
N LYS A 245 -0.50 8.42 -5.03
CA LYS A 245 -1.52 8.94 -4.10
C LYS A 245 -2.24 7.78 -3.40
N LEU A 246 -2.21 7.79 -2.07
CA LEU A 246 -3.01 6.89 -1.25
C LEU A 246 -4.40 7.47 -0.98
N PHE A 247 -5.44 6.70 -1.29
CA PHE A 247 -6.83 6.87 -0.88
C PHE A 247 -7.18 5.72 0.06
N ASN A 248 -6.81 5.88 1.34
CA ASN A 248 -7.20 4.99 2.42
C ASN A 248 -8.65 5.28 2.88
N ALA A 249 -9.24 4.40 3.71
CA ALA A 249 -10.65 4.42 4.09
C ALA A 249 -11.63 4.44 2.90
N THR A 250 -11.17 3.99 1.72
CA THR A 250 -11.90 4.04 0.45
C THR A 250 -11.96 2.61 -0.10
N ALA A 251 -13.17 2.06 -0.22
CA ALA A 251 -13.39 0.74 -0.78
C ALA A 251 -13.57 0.81 -2.30
N VAL A 252 -13.28 -0.31 -2.98
CA VAL A 252 -13.71 -0.55 -4.36
C VAL A 252 -14.87 -1.54 -4.32
N GLU A 253 -16.03 -1.09 -4.76
CA GLU A 253 -17.29 -1.84 -4.75
C GLU A 253 -17.51 -2.59 -6.07
N ASP A 254 -17.04 -2.01 -7.19
CA ASP A 254 -17.22 -2.54 -8.53
C ASP A 254 -16.10 -2.07 -9.49
N LEU A 255 -16.12 -2.57 -10.72
CA LEU A 255 -15.16 -2.31 -11.79
C LEU A 255 -15.84 -1.51 -12.91
N ILE A 256 -15.15 -0.52 -13.47
CA ILE A 256 -15.61 0.12 -14.72
C ILE A 256 -15.23 -0.80 -15.87
N VAL A 257 -16.21 -1.41 -16.55
CA VAL A 257 -15.95 -2.31 -17.70
C VAL A 257 -16.49 -1.71 -18.99
N LYS A 258 -15.61 -1.48 -19.97
CA LYS A 258 -15.94 -0.96 -21.30
C LYS A 258 -15.52 -2.00 -22.35
N LYS A 259 -16.48 -2.55 -23.11
CA LYS A 259 -16.25 -3.56 -24.17
C LYS A 259 -15.43 -4.79 -23.71
N GLY A 260 -15.69 -5.29 -22.50
CA GLY A 260 -14.96 -6.43 -21.92
C GLY A 260 -13.56 -6.11 -21.37
N ARG A 261 -13.14 -4.83 -21.38
CA ARG A 261 -11.91 -4.34 -20.75
C ARG A 261 -12.22 -3.59 -19.45
N VAL A 262 -11.57 -3.96 -18.37
CA VAL A 262 -11.53 -3.19 -17.12
C VAL A 262 -10.79 -1.88 -17.38
N SER A 263 -11.45 -0.77 -17.07
CA SER A 263 -11.08 0.60 -17.45
C SER A 263 -11.13 1.56 -16.26
N GLY A 264 -11.09 1.04 -15.03
CA GLY A 264 -11.24 1.81 -13.81
C GLY A 264 -12.00 1.06 -12.71
N VAL A 265 -12.30 1.78 -11.63
CA VAL A 265 -12.94 1.26 -10.41
C VAL A 265 -14.11 2.16 -9.99
N VAL A 266 -15.07 1.55 -9.31
CA VAL A 266 -16.19 2.21 -8.64
C VAL A 266 -15.88 2.23 -7.15
N THR A 267 -15.84 3.43 -6.57
CA THR A 267 -15.28 3.69 -5.23
C THR A 267 -16.30 4.29 -4.29
N ASN A 268 -16.19 3.96 -3.01
CA ASN A 268 -16.95 4.65 -1.97
C ASN A 268 -16.12 4.75 -0.69
N TRP A 269 -16.57 5.53 0.28
CA TRP A 269 -16.02 5.41 1.64
C TRP A 269 -16.33 4.02 2.17
N THR A 270 -15.36 3.37 2.82
CA THR A 270 -15.56 1.97 3.27
C THR A 270 -16.73 1.82 4.24
N LEU A 271 -16.98 2.83 5.08
CA LEU A 271 -18.14 2.85 5.98
C LEU A 271 -19.47 3.05 5.25
N VAL A 272 -19.49 3.55 4.01
CA VAL A 272 -20.69 3.54 3.17
C VAL A 272 -20.89 2.13 2.58
N SER A 273 -19.81 1.54 2.04
CA SER A 273 -19.82 0.20 1.45
C SER A 273 -20.26 -0.91 2.40
N LEU A 274 -19.98 -0.76 3.70
CA LEU A 274 -20.36 -1.73 4.74
C LEU A 274 -21.78 -1.50 5.30
N ASN A 275 -22.51 -0.48 4.82
CA ASN A 275 -23.75 -0.01 5.44
C ASN A 275 -24.88 0.31 4.44
N HIS A 276 -24.77 -0.15 3.19
CA HIS A 276 -25.77 0.03 2.12
C HIS A 276 -27.20 -0.44 2.47
N ASP A 277 -27.33 -1.36 3.42
CA ASP A 277 -28.60 -1.91 3.94
C ASP A 277 -29.15 -1.15 5.17
N THR A 278 -28.37 -0.26 5.77
CA THR A 278 -28.72 0.46 7.02
C THR A 278 -29.12 1.92 6.82
N GLN A 279 -29.11 2.42 5.58
CA GLN A 279 -29.39 3.82 5.22
C GLN A 279 -30.17 3.89 3.89
N SER A 280 -30.54 5.10 3.46
CA SER A 280 -30.94 5.32 2.05
C SER A 280 -29.75 5.10 1.11
N CYS A 281 -30.00 4.74 -0.15
CA CYS A 281 -28.94 4.49 -1.13
C CYS A 281 -27.93 5.64 -1.23
N MET A 282 -26.64 5.32 -1.17
CA MET A 282 -25.53 6.26 -1.25
C MET A 282 -24.66 5.89 -2.46
N ASP A 283 -24.95 6.50 -3.61
CA ASP A 283 -24.27 6.17 -4.86
C ASP A 283 -22.74 6.31 -4.75
N PRO A 284 -21.97 5.40 -5.37
CA PRO A 284 -20.52 5.47 -5.38
C PRO A 284 -19.98 6.55 -6.33
N ASN A 285 -18.71 6.86 -6.16
CA ASN A 285 -17.91 7.65 -7.10
C ASN A 285 -17.14 6.72 -8.06
N VAL A 286 -16.42 7.29 -9.04
CA VAL A 286 -15.70 6.53 -10.08
C VAL A 286 -14.30 7.07 -10.31
N MET A 287 -13.40 6.18 -10.74
CA MET A 287 -12.03 6.52 -11.13
C MET A 287 -11.66 5.71 -12.39
N GLU A 288 -11.42 6.37 -13.52
CA GLU A 288 -10.97 5.71 -14.75
C GLU A 288 -9.46 5.40 -14.68
N SER A 289 -9.07 4.26 -15.27
CA SER A 289 -7.68 3.81 -15.28
C SER A 289 -7.32 3.04 -16.54
N ARG A 290 -6.08 3.18 -17.03
CA ARG A 290 -5.58 2.40 -18.18
C ARG A 290 -5.31 0.94 -17.80
N VAL A 291 -4.83 0.71 -16.57
CA VAL A 291 -4.54 -0.60 -15.98
C VAL A 291 -4.94 -0.62 -14.49
N LEU A 292 -5.63 -1.66 -14.06
CA LEU A 292 -5.88 -1.98 -12.65
C LEU A 292 -4.93 -3.09 -12.18
N ILE A 293 -4.35 -2.94 -10.99
CA ILE A 293 -3.68 -4.02 -10.24
C ILE A 293 -4.53 -4.34 -9.01
N SER A 294 -5.15 -5.52 -8.98
CA SER A 294 -5.88 -6.02 -7.82
C SER A 294 -4.95 -6.82 -6.90
N ALA A 295 -4.81 -6.35 -5.67
CA ALA A 295 -3.97 -6.93 -4.63
C ALA A 295 -4.74 -7.02 -3.29
N THR A 296 -6.04 -7.34 -3.36
CA THR A 296 -6.98 -7.27 -2.23
C THR A 296 -6.82 -8.41 -1.21
N GLY A 297 -5.89 -9.34 -1.46
CA GLY A 297 -5.64 -10.50 -0.60
C GLY A 297 -6.76 -11.54 -0.70
N HIS A 298 -6.91 -12.36 0.35
CA HIS A 298 -7.92 -13.42 0.42
C HIS A 298 -8.82 -13.31 1.67
N ASP A 299 -8.40 -12.56 2.70
CA ASP A 299 -9.06 -12.48 4.01
C ASP A 299 -10.09 -11.35 4.10
N GLY A 300 -11.07 -11.52 4.99
CA GLY A 300 -12.03 -10.48 5.37
C GLY A 300 -13.16 -10.24 4.36
N PRO A 301 -14.07 -9.30 4.64
CA PRO A 301 -15.29 -9.09 3.86
C PRO A 301 -15.04 -8.60 2.43
N MET A 302 -13.90 -7.94 2.16
CA MET A 302 -13.49 -7.49 0.82
C MET A 302 -12.28 -8.27 0.27
N GLY A 303 -11.90 -9.39 0.88
CA GLY A 303 -10.83 -10.24 0.37
C GLY A 303 -11.19 -10.82 -1.00
N ALA A 304 -10.25 -10.74 -1.94
CA ALA A 304 -10.39 -11.19 -3.32
C ALA A 304 -11.58 -10.58 -4.08
N SER A 305 -11.95 -9.34 -3.76
CA SER A 305 -13.12 -8.67 -4.36
C SER A 305 -13.01 -8.49 -5.87
N GLY A 306 -11.79 -8.29 -6.38
CA GLY A 306 -11.52 -8.13 -7.81
C GLY A 306 -11.83 -9.39 -8.61
N VAL A 307 -11.20 -10.53 -8.26
CA VAL A 307 -11.45 -11.81 -8.96
C VAL A 307 -12.88 -12.30 -8.78
N LYS A 308 -13.48 -12.15 -7.59
CA LYS A 308 -14.91 -12.44 -7.34
C LYS A 308 -15.83 -11.57 -8.20
N ARG A 309 -15.43 -10.34 -8.54
CA ARG A 309 -16.20 -9.50 -9.44
C ARG A 309 -16.00 -9.88 -10.92
N LEU A 310 -14.78 -10.23 -11.33
CA LEU A 310 -14.52 -10.74 -12.69
C LEU A 310 -15.33 -12.00 -13.00
N GLU A 311 -15.42 -12.95 -12.06
CA GLU A 311 -16.25 -14.16 -12.18
C GLU A 311 -17.73 -13.80 -12.39
N LYS A 312 -18.29 -12.96 -11.52
CA LYS A 312 -19.68 -12.48 -11.62
C LYS A 312 -19.99 -11.73 -12.92
N LEU A 313 -18.97 -11.20 -13.60
CA LEU A 313 -19.09 -10.52 -14.89
C LEU A 313 -18.80 -11.44 -16.08
N GLY A 314 -18.44 -12.71 -15.87
CA GLY A 314 -18.07 -13.65 -16.93
C GLY A 314 -16.78 -13.30 -17.66
N LEU A 315 -15.87 -12.57 -17.01
CA LEU A 315 -14.58 -12.15 -17.58
C LEU A 315 -13.42 -13.11 -17.27
N VAL A 316 -13.64 -14.08 -16.37
CA VAL A 316 -12.76 -15.20 -16.06
C VAL A 316 -13.60 -16.46 -15.87
N ASP A 317 -12.97 -17.63 -15.94
CA ASP A 317 -13.58 -18.91 -15.55
C ASP A 317 -13.98 -18.91 -14.07
N PRO A 318 -14.91 -19.79 -13.63
CA PRO A 318 -15.30 -19.92 -12.23
C PRO A 318 -14.11 -20.11 -11.29
N LEU A 319 -14.15 -19.48 -10.13
CA LEU A 319 -13.05 -19.48 -9.17
C LEU A 319 -12.88 -20.87 -8.53
N GLU A 320 -11.67 -21.42 -8.64
CA GLU A 320 -11.31 -22.67 -7.94
C GLU A 320 -11.19 -22.49 -6.42
N GLY A 321 -10.92 -21.26 -5.96
CA GLY A 321 -10.76 -20.91 -4.53
C GLY A 321 -9.38 -21.25 -3.96
N MET A 322 -8.94 -20.56 -2.91
CA MET A 322 -7.62 -20.77 -2.31
C MET A 322 -7.45 -22.19 -1.75
N GLY A 323 -6.35 -22.85 -2.12
CA GLY A 323 -6.01 -24.20 -1.66
C GLY A 323 -5.47 -24.28 -0.23
N ALA A 324 -5.19 -25.51 0.22
CA ALA A 324 -4.57 -25.80 1.51
C ALA A 324 -3.14 -25.22 1.62
N LEU A 325 -2.54 -25.27 2.81
CA LEU A 325 -1.22 -24.68 3.04
C LEU A 325 -0.08 -25.61 2.56
N ASP A 326 0.68 -25.14 1.58
CA ASP A 326 2.01 -25.67 1.20
C ASP A 326 2.89 -24.50 0.74
N MET A 327 3.84 -24.09 1.58
CA MET A 327 4.74 -22.96 1.30
C MET A 327 5.57 -23.13 0.02
N ASN A 328 5.98 -24.35 -0.31
CA ASN A 328 6.91 -24.57 -1.42
C ASN A 328 6.23 -24.30 -2.76
N SER A 329 5.09 -24.93 -3.01
CA SER A 329 4.30 -24.70 -4.22
C SER A 329 3.58 -23.36 -4.22
N ALA A 330 3.07 -22.89 -3.07
CA ALA A 330 2.33 -21.63 -2.97
C ALA A 330 3.13 -20.42 -3.45
N GLU A 331 4.34 -20.20 -2.93
CA GLU A 331 5.05 -18.96 -3.21
C GLU A 331 5.43 -18.82 -4.69
N ASP A 332 5.83 -19.91 -5.33
CA ASP A 332 6.18 -19.94 -6.75
C ASP A 332 4.91 -19.82 -7.62
N ALA A 333 3.82 -20.53 -7.28
CA ALA A 333 2.55 -20.45 -8.01
C ALA A 333 1.91 -19.05 -7.97
N ILE A 334 2.04 -18.31 -6.86
CA ILE A 334 1.54 -16.93 -6.77
C ILE A 334 2.38 -15.97 -7.62
N VAL A 335 3.71 -16.11 -7.59
CA VAL A 335 4.60 -15.29 -8.44
C VAL A 335 4.40 -15.62 -9.92
N GLU A 336 4.22 -16.88 -10.29
CA GLU A 336 3.90 -17.30 -11.67
C GLU A 336 2.52 -16.79 -12.10
N GLY A 337 1.49 -17.01 -11.26
CA GLY A 337 0.10 -16.67 -11.54
C GLY A 337 -0.20 -15.17 -11.59
N THR A 338 0.70 -14.32 -11.07
CA THR A 338 0.61 -12.86 -11.18
C THR A 338 0.75 -12.39 -12.63
N ARG A 339 -0.30 -11.84 -13.23
CA ARG A 339 -0.40 -11.46 -14.65
C ARG A 339 -1.64 -10.58 -14.90
N GLU A 340 -1.80 -10.06 -16.11
CA GLU A 340 -3.11 -9.62 -16.63
C GLU A 340 -4.04 -10.85 -16.74
N VAL A 341 -5.11 -10.88 -15.95
CA VAL A 341 -6.05 -12.02 -15.88
C VAL A 341 -7.26 -11.84 -16.77
N ALA A 342 -7.70 -10.60 -16.93
CA ALA A 342 -8.71 -10.12 -17.86
C ALA A 342 -8.20 -8.79 -18.45
N PRO A 343 -8.62 -8.38 -19.67
CA PRO A 343 -8.10 -7.17 -20.30
C PRO A 343 -8.24 -5.95 -19.39
N GLY A 344 -7.14 -5.27 -19.12
CA GLY A 344 -7.05 -4.09 -18.25
C GLY A 344 -6.89 -4.38 -16.75
N MET A 345 -6.87 -5.65 -16.32
CA MET A 345 -6.79 -6.01 -14.92
C MET A 345 -5.74 -7.09 -14.64
N ILE A 346 -4.74 -6.70 -13.87
CA ILE A 346 -3.69 -7.55 -13.29
C ILE A 346 -4.15 -7.99 -11.89
N VAL A 347 -3.84 -9.23 -11.51
CA VAL A 347 -4.03 -9.71 -10.13
C VAL A 347 -2.70 -10.09 -9.52
N ALA A 348 -2.52 -9.75 -8.24
CA ALA A 348 -1.28 -9.87 -7.48
C ALA A 348 -1.53 -10.27 -6.01
N GLY A 349 -0.47 -10.74 -5.35
CA GLY A 349 -0.52 -11.26 -4.00
C GLY A 349 -1.43 -12.48 -3.88
N MET A 350 -1.97 -12.70 -2.68
CA MET A 350 -2.83 -13.84 -2.40
C MET A 350 -4.16 -13.86 -3.16
N GLU A 351 -4.59 -12.76 -3.77
CA GLU A 351 -5.79 -12.76 -4.63
C GLU A 351 -5.60 -13.68 -5.86
N VAL A 352 -4.35 -13.95 -6.26
CA VAL A 352 -4.00 -14.95 -7.28
C VAL A 352 -4.42 -16.38 -6.85
N ALA A 353 -4.43 -16.68 -5.56
CA ALA A 353 -4.74 -18.03 -5.05
C ALA A 353 -6.19 -18.43 -5.36
N GLU A 354 -7.11 -17.51 -5.13
CA GLU A 354 -8.56 -17.70 -5.31
C GLU A 354 -8.93 -17.96 -6.78
N LEU A 355 -8.11 -17.48 -7.73
CA LEU A 355 -8.35 -17.65 -9.17
C LEU A 355 -8.04 -19.05 -9.69
N LYS A 356 -7.06 -19.76 -9.11
CA LYS A 356 -6.43 -20.96 -9.72
C LYS A 356 -6.16 -22.10 -8.73
N GLY A 357 -6.91 -22.20 -7.64
CA GLY A 357 -6.76 -23.34 -6.71
C GLY A 357 -5.43 -23.32 -5.94
N ALA A 358 -4.67 -22.22 -5.99
CA ALA A 358 -3.27 -22.25 -5.61
C ALA A 358 -3.14 -22.44 -4.09
N PRO A 359 -2.18 -23.27 -3.62
CA PRO A 359 -1.91 -23.40 -2.19
C PRO A 359 -1.58 -22.06 -1.54
N ARG A 360 -1.89 -21.93 -0.25
CA ARG A 360 -1.50 -20.76 0.55
C ARG A 360 -0.15 -20.97 1.23
N MET A 361 0.62 -19.90 1.45
CA MET A 361 1.91 -20.00 2.14
C MET A 361 1.85 -19.71 3.65
N GLY A 362 0.80 -19.04 4.14
CA GLY A 362 0.72 -18.64 5.55
C GLY A 362 1.81 -17.61 5.91
N PRO A 363 2.56 -17.76 7.01
CA PRO A 363 3.41 -16.70 7.58
C PRO A 363 4.79 -16.52 6.91
N THR A 364 4.85 -16.53 5.57
CA THR A 364 6.04 -16.16 4.77
C THR A 364 5.64 -15.16 3.68
N PHE A 365 6.50 -14.17 3.42
CA PHE A 365 6.12 -12.95 2.71
C PHE A 365 6.85 -12.73 1.37
N GLY A 366 7.75 -13.63 0.97
CA GLY A 366 8.57 -13.48 -0.24
C GLY A 366 7.74 -13.36 -1.51
N ALA A 367 6.75 -14.25 -1.67
CA ALA A 367 5.82 -14.22 -2.80
C ALA A 367 5.05 -12.91 -2.92
N MET A 368 4.63 -12.30 -1.81
CA MET A 368 3.88 -11.04 -1.86
C MET A 368 4.72 -9.91 -2.42
N MET A 369 5.98 -9.81 -1.98
CA MET A 369 6.94 -8.80 -2.47
C MET A 369 7.19 -8.95 -3.97
N ILE A 370 7.56 -10.17 -4.40
CA ILE A 370 7.94 -10.45 -5.79
C ILE A 370 6.73 -10.43 -6.73
N SER A 371 5.55 -10.85 -6.26
CA SER A 371 4.29 -10.68 -6.99
C SER A 371 3.98 -9.20 -7.22
N GLY A 372 4.08 -8.34 -6.21
CA GLY A 372 3.88 -6.90 -6.38
C GLY A 372 4.84 -6.28 -7.40
N VAL A 373 6.13 -6.61 -7.32
CA VAL A 373 7.14 -6.18 -8.30
C VAL A 373 6.83 -6.68 -9.72
N LYS A 374 6.40 -7.93 -9.87
CA LYS A 374 6.00 -8.48 -11.18
C LYS A 374 4.76 -7.78 -11.73
N ALA A 375 3.74 -7.53 -10.90
CA ALA A 375 2.51 -6.84 -11.29
C ALA A 375 2.78 -5.43 -11.81
N ALA A 376 3.64 -4.67 -11.13
CA ALA A 376 4.11 -3.37 -11.59
C ALA A 376 4.78 -3.43 -12.98
N ARG A 377 5.67 -4.42 -13.20
CA ARG A 377 6.36 -4.59 -14.49
C ARG A 377 5.40 -4.97 -15.63
N VAL A 378 4.40 -5.82 -15.35
CA VAL A 378 3.34 -6.14 -16.32
C VAL A 378 2.52 -4.89 -16.65
N ALA A 379 2.16 -4.06 -15.66
CA ALA A 379 1.44 -2.81 -15.91
C ALA A 379 2.24 -1.82 -16.77
N LEU A 380 3.54 -1.67 -16.50
CA LEU A 380 4.43 -0.82 -17.29
C LEU A 380 4.54 -1.30 -18.74
N GLN A 381 4.59 -2.63 -18.96
CA GLN A 381 4.60 -3.22 -20.30
C GLN A 381 3.31 -2.90 -21.06
N ILE A 382 2.13 -3.11 -20.44
CA ILE A 382 0.84 -2.77 -21.04
C ILE A 382 0.76 -1.27 -21.41
N LEU A 383 1.21 -0.37 -20.52
CA LEU A 383 1.25 1.07 -20.81
C LEU A 383 2.21 1.42 -21.96
N ALA A 384 3.32 0.71 -22.11
CA ALA A 384 4.24 0.89 -23.23
C ALA A 384 3.62 0.41 -24.56
N ASP A 385 2.96 -0.75 -24.55
CA ASP A 385 2.31 -1.31 -25.74
C ASP A 385 1.13 -0.43 -26.21
N MET A 386 0.32 0.09 -25.29
CA MET A 386 -0.73 1.08 -25.60
C MET A 386 -0.16 2.36 -26.24
N LYS A 387 1.00 2.85 -25.80
CA LYS A 387 1.70 4.00 -26.42
C LYS A 387 2.20 3.67 -27.84
N ASN A 388 2.66 2.44 -28.06
CA ASN A 388 3.13 1.97 -29.37
C ASN A 388 1.98 1.80 -30.38
N GLU A 389 0.83 1.28 -29.95
CA GLU A 389 -0.36 1.14 -30.81
C GLU A 389 -0.99 2.48 -31.20
N ALA A 390 -0.95 3.47 -30.30
CA ALA A 390 -1.41 4.84 -30.57
C ALA A 390 -0.51 5.62 -31.55
N THR A 391 0.72 5.14 -31.80
CA THR A 391 1.65 5.78 -32.73
C THR A 391 1.44 5.22 -34.14
N PRO A 392 1.01 6.03 -35.14
CA PRO A 392 0.74 5.51 -36.48
C PRO A 392 2.01 4.95 -37.11
N LYS A 393 2.01 3.65 -37.40
CA LYS A 393 3.09 2.99 -38.15
C LYS A 393 3.19 3.66 -39.52
N VAL A 394 4.29 4.39 -39.75
CA VAL A 394 4.62 4.93 -41.06
C VAL A 394 4.81 3.73 -42.00
N GLN A 395 3.82 3.46 -42.85
CA GLN A 395 4.00 2.54 -43.95
C GLN A 395 5.00 3.15 -44.91
N GLU A 396 6.22 2.59 -44.94
CA GLU A 396 7.15 2.83 -46.02
C GLU A 396 6.47 2.40 -47.32
N ARG A 397 6.02 3.38 -48.11
CA ARG A 397 5.55 3.10 -49.47
C ARG A 397 6.75 2.57 -50.26
N PRO A 398 6.66 1.37 -50.85
CA PRO A 398 7.73 0.90 -51.73
C PRO A 398 7.89 1.91 -52.88
N LEU A 399 9.11 2.36 -53.10
CA LEU A 399 9.47 3.21 -54.24
C LEU A 399 9.32 2.38 -55.53
N SER A 400 8.12 2.34 -56.09
CA SER A 400 7.90 1.76 -57.41
C SER A 400 8.59 2.65 -58.45
N ALA A 401 9.75 2.18 -58.93
CA ALA A 401 10.51 2.84 -59.99
C ALA A 401 9.74 2.79 -61.31
N ASN A 402 8.88 3.77 -61.54
CA ASN A 402 8.33 4.06 -62.86
C ASN A 402 9.40 4.76 -63.70
N THR A 403 10.23 3.96 -64.36
CA THR A 403 11.13 4.41 -65.42
C THR A 403 10.28 5.02 -66.54
N VAL A 404 10.36 6.33 -66.73
CA VAL A 404 9.69 7.01 -67.84
C VAL A 404 10.36 6.59 -69.16
N GLU A 405 9.60 5.97 -70.05
CA GLU A 405 10.10 5.64 -71.40
C GLU A 405 10.44 6.92 -72.17
N GLY A 406 11.67 6.96 -72.71
CA GLY A 406 12.15 8.10 -73.47
C GLY A 406 11.46 8.21 -74.82
N GLN A 407 10.77 9.32 -75.05
CA GLN A 407 10.26 9.72 -76.37
C GLN A 407 11.42 9.83 -77.37
N LYS A 408 11.51 8.88 -78.31
CA LYS A 408 12.40 9.00 -79.46
C LYS A 408 11.83 10.02 -80.46
N VAL A 409 12.50 11.16 -80.57
CA VAL A 409 12.31 12.07 -81.71
C VAL A 409 13.26 11.62 -82.83
N THR A 410 12.71 11.13 -83.94
CA THR A 410 13.47 10.88 -85.17
C THR A 410 13.16 11.97 -86.19
N ALA A 411 14.07 12.94 -86.31
CA ALA A 411 14.19 13.74 -87.53
C ALA A 411 15.07 12.95 -88.52
N GLY A 412 14.65 12.84 -89.78
CA GLY A 412 15.37 12.06 -90.79
C GLY A 412 16.32 12.90 -91.64
N MET A 413 17.44 12.28 -92.03
CA MET A 413 18.12 12.44 -93.32
C MET A 413 19.05 11.24 -93.54
#